data_AF-A0A7S4NIY3-F1
#
_entry.id   AF-A0A7S4NIY3-F1
#
_cell.length_a   1.000
_cell.length_b   1.000
_cell.length_c   1.000
_cell.angle_alpha   90.00
_cell.angle_beta   90.00
_cell.angle_gamma   90.00
#
_symmetry.space_group_name_H-M   'P 1'
#
loop_
_entity.id
_entity.type
_entity.pdbx_description
1 polymer ?
#
loop_
_entity_poly.entity_id
_entity_poly.type
_entity_poly.pdbx_seq_one_letter_code
_entity_poly.pdbx_strand_id
1 'polypeptide(L)'
;MDSLIDFECEETSTLITRFANYLRLVLPCNDVGTMIMASKVLGHLAQSGGTLTADFVEFEMKRALEGLNTSKRSEHQKLASLLVCKELATNAPTLFFMHVPSYLKSIWVGIRDQKQIIREAAIESLRACMTIIAERDFVVRKKWFTAVYEEAEKSFHTNSIEGVHGSLLVMGELLSLPNIAPDIPASATLSAMWET
;
A
#
# COMPACT_ATOMS: atom_id res chain seq x y z
N MET A 1 -10.03 -21.21 9.35
CA MET A 1 -8.71 -21.74 9.75
C MET A 1 -8.12 -20.81 10.82
N ASP A 2 -8.96 -20.37 11.76
CA ASP A 2 -8.74 -19.11 12.51
C ASP A 2 -8.46 -19.36 14.00
N SER A 3 -7.87 -20.51 14.33
CA SER A 3 -7.74 -20.96 15.73
C SER A 3 -6.28 -21.24 16.15
N LEU A 4 -5.28 -20.79 15.38
CA LEU A 4 -3.87 -21.14 15.67
C LEU A 4 -2.95 -19.94 15.92
N ILE A 5 -3.48 -18.79 16.39
CA ILE A 5 -2.65 -17.61 16.68
C ILE A 5 -2.76 -17.16 18.16
N ASP A 6 -3.68 -17.69 18.96
CA ASP A 6 -3.85 -17.28 20.37
C ASP A 6 -2.94 -18.00 21.38
N PHE A 7 -1.74 -18.46 20.97
CA PHE A 7 -0.75 -18.98 21.92
C PHE A 7 0.59 -18.27 21.73
N GLU A 8 0.81 -17.22 22.51
CA GLU A 8 2.12 -16.58 22.66
C GLU A 8 3.04 -17.51 23.46
N CYS A 9 3.86 -18.29 22.75
CA CYS A 9 5.00 -19.02 23.30
C CYS A 9 6.25 -18.59 22.52
N GLU A 10 7.45 -18.67 23.11
CA GLU A 10 8.74 -18.38 22.43
C GLU A 10 8.89 -19.17 21.10
N GLU A 11 8.25 -20.33 21.00
CA GLU A 11 8.18 -21.13 19.78
C GLU A 11 7.51 -20.36 18.62
N THR A 12 6.47 -19.59 18.90
CA THR A 12 5.72 -18.79 17.90
C THR A 12 6.61 -17.74 17.23
N SER A 13 7.51 -17.11 17.99
CA SER A 13 8.48 -16.12 17.45
C SER A 13 9.49 -16.76 16.48
N THR A 14 10.04 -17.92 16.84
CA THR A 14 10.97 -18.64 15.96
C THR A 14 10.26 -19.18 14.71
N LEU A 15 9.00 -19.59 14.84
CA LEU A 15 8.16 -20.03 13.73
C LEU A 15 7.85 -18.88 12.77
N ILE A 16 7.43 -17.70 13.26
CA ILE A 16 7.20 -16.50 12.44
C ILE A 16 8.44 -16.17 11.62
N THR A 17 9.61 -16.17 12.25
CA THR A 17 10.88 -15.87 11.57
C THR A 17 11.21 -16.90 10.47
N ARG A 18 10.98 -18.19 10.73
CA ARG A 18 11.20 -19.26 9.73
C ARG A 18 10.19 -19.17 8.58
N PHE A 19 8.90 -19.00 8.88
CA PHE A 19 7.86 -18.84 7.87
C PHE A 19 8.10 -17.62 6.99
N ALA A 20 8.46 -16.48 7.60
CA ALA A 20 8.90 -15.31 6.86
C ALA A 20 10.04 -15.69 5.90
N ASN A 21 11.12 -16.31 6.39
CA ASN A 21 12.24 -16.71 5.53
C ASN A 21 11.85 -17.66 4.39
N TYR A 22 10.92 -18.59 4.61
CA TYR A 22 10.41 -19.44 3.52
C TYR A 22 9.60 -18.66 2.50
N LEU A 23 8.68 -17.79 2.95
CA LEU A 23 7.88 -16.94 2.06
C LEU A 23 8.76 -15.99 1.25
N ARG A 24 9.84 -15.47 1.84
CA ARG A 24 10.82 -14.61 1.16
C ARG A 24 11.47 -15.29 -0.04
N LEU A 25 11.69 -16.60 0.02
CA LEU A 25 12.26 -17.40 -1.08
C LEU A 25 11.24 -17.68 -2.18
N VAL A 26 9.96 -17.81 -1.81
CA VAL A 26 8.88 -18.16 -2.75
C VAL A 26 8.33 -16.92 -3.46
N LEU A 27 8.33 -15.75 -2.83
CA LEU A 27 7.75 -14.52 -3.39
C LEU A 27 8.27 -14.12 -4.79
N PRO A 28 9.56 -14.29 -5.15
CA PRO A 28 10.04 -14.01 -6.50
C PRO A 28 9.66 -15.06 -7.56
N CYS A 29 8.76 -16.01 -7.25
CA CYS A 29 8.39 -17.08 -8.17
C CYS A 29 7.59 -16.57 -9.39
N ASN A 30 7.60 -17.37 -10.45
CA ASN A 30 6.94 -17.03 -11.72
C ASN A 30 5.41 -17.17 -11.65
N ASP A 31 4.89 -18.00 -10.73
CA ASP A 31 3.46 -18.20 -10.56
C ASP A 31 2.83 -17.10 -9.68
N VAL A 32 2.03 -16.24 -10.32
CA VAL A 32 1.33 -15.13 -9.67
C VAL A 32 0.36 -15.63 -8.59
N GLY A 33 -0.30 -16.78 -8.79
CA GLY A 33 -1.24 -17.34 -7.81
C GLY A 33 -0.55 -17.69 -6.49
N THR A 34 0.57 -18.40 -6.56
CA THR A 34 1.41 -18.73 -5.40
C THR A 34 1.94 -17.47 -4.72
N MET A 35 2.39 -16.48 -5.48
CA MET A 35 2.89 -15.22 -4.94
C MET A 35 1.81 -14.45 -4.16
N ILE A 36 0.58 -14.40 -4.66
CA ILE A 36 -0.56 -13.78 -3.96
C ILE A 36 -0.82 -14.53 -2.64
N MET A 37 -0.90 -15.85 -2.66
CA MET A 37 -1.12 -16.63 -1.43
C MET A 37 0.01 -16.42 -0.41
N ALA A 38 1.27 -16.43 -0.87
CA ALA A 38 2.44 -16.19 -0.02
C ALA A 38 2.39 -14.78 0.62
N SER A 39 2.01 -13.76 -0.15
CA SER A 39 1.88 -12.39 0.35
C SER A 39 0.79 -12.25 1.41
N LYS A 40 -0.35 -12.92 1.25
CA LYS A 40 -1.45 -12.93 2.25
C LYS A 40 -1.02 -13.57 3.56
N VAL A 41 -0.32 -14.72 3.49
CA VAL A 41 0.22 -15.37 4.70
C VAL A 41 1.20 -14.44 5.40
N LEU A 42 2.05 -13.73 4.65
CA LEU A 42 2.96 -12.71 5.21
C LEU A 42 2.19 -11.58 5.89
N GLY A 43 1.10 -11.09 5.29
CA GLY A 43 0.20 -10.12 5.89
C GLY A 43 -0.40 -10.60 7.21
N HIS A 44 -0.88 -11.84 7.28
CA HIS A 44 -1.41 -12.40 8.53
C HIS A 44 -0.35 -12.53 9.62
N LEU A 45 0.91 -12.84 9.28
CA LEU A 45 2.02 -12.80 10.24
C LEU A 45 2.27 -11.38 10.76
N ALA A 46 2.01 -10.34 9.96
CA ALA A 46 2.11 -8.95 10.41
C ALA A 46 0.95 -8.51 11.33
N GLN A 47 -0.13 -9.29 11.42
CA GLN A 47 -1.29 -8.97 12.27
C GLN A 47 -1.11 -9.43 13.72
N SER A 48 -0.21 -10.39 13.98
CA SER A 48 -0.14 -11.12 15.27
C SER A 48 0.23 -10.27 16.50
N GLY A 49 0.54 -8.98 16.33
CA GLY A 49 0.82 -8.05 17.43
C GLY A 49 2.13 -8.33 18.18
N GLY A 50 2.54 -7.38 19.03
CA GLY A 50 3.76 -7.48 19.83
C GLY A 50 5.00 -6.80 19.23
N THR A 51 6.10 -6.79 20.00
CA THR A 51 7.35 -6.11 19.64
C THR A 51 8.04 -6.74 18.42
N LEU A 52 8.04 -8.08 18.33
CA LEU A 52 8.63 -8.82 17.21
C LEU A 52 7.97 -8.46 15.87
N THR A 53 6.66 -8.20 15.88
CA THR A 53 5.89 -7.84 14.69
C THR A 53 6.26 -6.45 14.17
N ALA A 54 6.60 -5.50 15.05
CA ALA A 54 7.06 -4.18 14.63
C ALA A 54 8.37 -4.26 13.84
N ASP A 55 9.37 -4.98 14.37
CA ASP A 55 10.66 -5.19 13.70
C ASP A 55 10.49 -5.95 12.37
N PHE A 56 9.60 -6.94 12.36
CA PHE A 56 9.25 -7.70 11.17
C PHE A 56 8.65 -6.81 10.07
N VAL A 57 7.65 -6.00 10.39
CA VAL A 57 7.00 -5.09 9.43
C VAL A 57 7.99 -4.04 8.92
N GLU A 58 8.82 -3.48 9.80
CA GLU A 58 9.84 -2.51 9.41
C GLU A 58 10.82 -3.13 8.39
N PHE A 59 11.30 -4.35 8.67
CA PHE A 59 12.19 -5.07 7.77
C PHE A 59 11.52 -5.35 6.42
N GLU A 60 10.28 -5.86 6.42
CA GLU A 60 9.55 -6.18 5.19
C GLU A 60 9.23 -4.94 4.36
N MET A 61 8.87 -3.82 5.00
CA MET A 61 8.66 -2.55 4.31
C MET A 61 9.94 -2.06 3.63
N LYS A 62 11.08 -2.04 4.35
CA LYS A 62 12.37 -1.65 3.76
C LYS A 62 12.70 -2.51 2.53
N ARG A 63 12.59 -3.83 2.68
CA ARG A 63 12.87 -4.81 1.63
C ARG A 63 11.94 -4.65 0.42
N ALA A 64 10.65 -4.46 0.65
CA ALA A 64 9.67 -4.29 -0.42
C ALA A 64 9.96 -3.01 -1.23
N LEU A 65 10.25 -1.90 -0.54
CA LEU A 65 10.60 -0.61 -1.17
C LEU A 65 11.91 -0.68 -1.97
N GLU A 66 12.93 -1.35 -1.45
CA GLU A 66 14.17 -1.62 -2.20
C GLU A 66 13.92 -2.44 -3.47
N GLY A 67 13.00 -3.42 -3.38
CA GLY A 67 12.57 -4.23 -4.52
C GLY A 67 11.90 -3.41 -5.64
N LEU A 68 11.22 -2.31 -5.29
CA LEU A 68 10.62 -1.40 -6.28
C LEU A 68 11.65 -0.45 -6.91
N ASN A 69 12.55 0.13 -6.12
CA ASN A 69 13.46 1.18 -6.59
C ASN A 69 14.63 0.65 -7.45
N THR A 70 14.90 -0.65 -7.41
CA THR A 70 16.05 -1.24 -8.11
C THR A 70 15.70 -1.55 -9.57
N SER A 71 16.27 -0.79 -10.51
CA SER A 71 16.04 -0.91 -11.97
C SER A 71 16.39 -2.28 -12.58
N LYS A 72 17.23 -3.07 -11.91
CA LYS A 72 17.67 -4.41 -12.35
C LYS A 72 16.76 -5.56 -11.89
N ARG A 73 15.72 -5.32 -11.10
CA ARG A 73 14.86 -6.41 -10.59
C ARG A 73 13.84 -6.85 -11.63
N SER A 74 13.51 -8.14 -11.61
CA SER A 74 12.52 -8.75 -12.49
C SER A 74 11.11 -8.23 -12.23
N GLU A 75 10.25 -8.38 -13.23
CA GLU A 75 8.81 -8.05 -13.14
C GLU A 75 8.14 -8.75 -11.95
N HIS A 76 8.45 -10.04 -11.74
CA HIS A 76 7.95 -10.82 -10.60
C HIS A 76 8.35 -10.21 -9.26
N GLN A 77 9.57 -9.69 -9.15
CA GLN A 77 10.01 -9.08 -7.90
C GLN A 77 9.29 -7.76 -7.62
N LYS A 78 9.05 -6.93 -8.64
CA LYS A 78 8.24 -5.73 -8.48
C LYS A 78 6.83 -6.08 -8.04
N LEU A 79 6.21 -7.05 -8.71
CA LEU A 79 4.86 -7.53 -8.36
C LEU A 79 4.81 -8.08 -6.93
N ALA A 80 5.79 -8.88 -6.52
CA ALA A 80 5.91 -9.38 -5.15
C ALA A 80 6.00 -8.24 -4.12
N SER A 81 6.85 -7.24 -4.38
CA SER A 81 6.98 -6.07 -3.51
C SER A 81 5.65 -5.32 -3.35
N LEU A 82 4.89 -5.12 -4.42
CA LEU A 82 3.60 -4.43 -4.38
C LEU A 82 2.56 -5.20 -3.57
N LEU A 83 2.51 -6.52 -3.76
CA LEU A 83 1.63 -7.41 -3.00
C LEU A 83 1.99 -7.40 -1.51
N VAL A 84 3.27 -7.48 -1.16
CA VAL A 84 3.71 -7.36 0.25
C VAL A 84 3.31 -6.01 0.83
N CYS A 85 3.55 -4.90 0.14
CA CYS A 85 3.12 -3.57 0.61
C CYS A 85 1.60 -3.50 0.85
N LYS A 86 0.80 -4.07 -0.04
CA LYS A 86 -0.67 -4.11 0.09
C LYS A 86 -1.09 -4.89 1.33
N GLU A 87 -0.53 -6.09 1.51
CA GLU A 87 -0.89 -6.97 2.62
C GLU A 87 -0.42 -6.39 3.96
N LEU A 88 0.74 -5.73 4.01
CA LEU A 88 1.20 -5.01 5.21
C LEU A 88 0.33 -3.80 5.53
N ALA A 89 -0.07 -3.02 4.53
CA ALA A 89 -0.99 -1.89 4.71
C ALA A 89 -2.34 -2.36 5.28
N THR A 90 -2.84 -3.50 4.80
CA THR A 90 -4.14 -4.06 5.22
C THR A 90 -4.09 -4.65 6.63
N ASN A 91 -3.02 -5.38 6.96
CA ASN A 91 -2.95 -6.15 8.21
C ASN A 91 -2.24 -5.42 9.36
N ALA A 92 -1.38 -4.43 9.06
CA ALA A 92 -0.62 -3.67 10.05
C ALA A 92 -0.66 -2.14 9.78
N PRO A 93 -1.85 -1.52 9.71
CA PRO A 93 -2.02 -0.13 9.24
C PRO A 93 -1.26 0.91 10.09
N THR A 94 -1.19 0.71 11.40
CA THR A 94 -0.46 1.60 12.32
C THR A 94 1.05 1.61 12.03
N LEU A 95 1.64 0.42 11.85
CA LEU A 95 3.07 0.28 11.56
C LEU A 95 3.39 0.76 10.13
N PHE A 96 2.54 0.40 9.17
CA PHE A 96 2.67 0.85 7.78
C PHE A 96 2.65 2.38 7.66
N PHE A 97 1.82 3.07 8.45
CA PHE A 97 1.68 4.53 8.40
C PHE A 97 3.03 5.27 8.59
N MET A 98 3.94 4.71 9.39
CA MET A 98 5.27 5.26 9.62
C MET A 98 6.13 5.31 8.34
N HIS A 99 5.81 4.46 7.35
CA HIS A 99 6.52 4.31 6.09
C HIS A 99 5.85 5.01 4.90
N VAL A 100 4.68 5.62 5.08
CA VAL A 100 3.93 6.33 4.02
C VAL A 100 4.79 7.29 3.20
N PRO A 101 5.64 8.16 3.80
CA PRO A 101 6.48 9.07 3.03
C PRO A 101 7.43 8.38 2.06
N SER A 102 8.01 7.24 2.47
CA SER A 102 8.94 6.46 1.64
C SER A 102 8.18 5.62 0.61
N TYR A 103 7.06 5.03 1.03
CA TYR A 103 6.18 4.26 0.16
C TYR A 103 5.63 5.09 -1.01
N LEU A 104 5.09 6.29 -0.73
CA LEU A 104 4.54 7.16 -1.78
C LEU A 104 5.60 7.68 -2.76
N LYS A 105 6.88 7.69 -2.38
CA LYS A 105 7.97 8.00 -3.33
C LYS A 105 8.25 6.83 -4.28
N SER A 106 8.22 5.60 -3.76
CA SER A 106 8.59 4.40 -4.52
C SER A 106 7.46 3.82 -5.37
N ILE A 107 6.20 3.98 -4.97
CA ILE A 107 5.04 3.35 -5.65
C ILE A 107 4.90 3.79 -7.11
N TRP A 108 5.35 4.99 -7.46
CA TRP A 108 5.31 5.52 -8.83
C TRP A 108 6.12 4.69 -9.84
N VAL A 109 7.11 3.93 -9.37
CA VAL A 109 7.83 2.97 -10.23
C VAL A 109 6.89 1.86 -10.72
N GLY A 110 5.98 1.39 -9.86
CA GLY A 110 4.98 0.39 -10.22
C GLY A 110 3.82 0.96 -11.05
N ILE A 111 3.34 2.16 -10.70
CA ILE A 111 2.23 2.82 -11.40
C ILE A 111 2.59 3.14 -12.86
N ARG A 112 3.85 3.49 -13.12
CA ARG A 112 4.37 3.81 -14.46
C ARG A 112 5.09 2.62 -15.12
N ASP A 113 4.92 1.40 -14.62
CA ASP A 113 5.56 0.21 -15.19
C ASP A 113 4.95 -0.15 -16.56
N GLN A 114 5.73 -0.77 -17.44
CA GLN A 114 5.27 -1.21 -18.76
C GLN A 114 4.21 -2.32 -18.68
N LYS A 115 4.25 -3.17 -17.65
CA LYS A 115 3.32 -4.27 -17.48
C LYS A 115 2.05 -3.83 -16.76
N GLN A 116 0.91 -4.07 -17.38
CA GLN A 116 -0.41 -3.74 -16.82
C GLN A 116 -0.65 -4.39 -15.46
N ILE A 117 -0.29 -5.67 -15.29
CA ILE A 117 -0.47 -6.40 -14.02
C ILE A 117 0.27 -5.72 -12.85
N ILE A 118 1.45 -5.14 -13.10
CA ILE A 118 2.23 -4.40 -12.10
C ILE A 118 1.52 -3.09 -11.78
N ARG A 119 1.01 -2.38 -12.80
CA ARG A 119 0.23 -1.16 -12.60
C ARG A 119 -1.01 -1.41 -11.75
N GLU A 120 -1.79 -2.44 -12.04
CA GLU A 120 -2.98 -2.82 -11.28
C GLU A 120 -2.64 -3.17 -9.82
N ALA A 121 -1.61 -3.98 -9.60
CA ALA A 121 -1.16 -4.32 -8.25
C ALA A 121 -0.66 -3.09 -7.48
N ALA A 122 -0.02 -2.13 -8.15
CA ALA A 122 0.41 -0.88 -7.54
C ALA A 122 -0.78 -0.03 -7.09
N ILE A 123 -1.86 -0.02 -7.88
CA ILE A 123 -3.08 0.70 -7.54
C ILE A 123 -3.83 0.04 -6.40
N GLU A 124 -3.90 -1.30 -6.34
CA GLU A 124 -4.45 -2.00 -5.16
C GLU A 124 -3.65 -1.70 -3.88
N SER A 125 -2.32 -1.67 -3.98
CA SER A 125 -1.44 -1.31 -2.86
C SER A 125 -1.63 0.16 -2.45
N LEU A 126 -1.74 1.07 -3.42
CA LEU A 126 -2.01 2.48 -3.17
C LEU A 126 -3.38 2.66 -2.51
N ARG A 127 -4.43 1.97 -2.96
CA ARG A 127 -5.76 2.00 -2.33
C ARG A 127 -5.67 1.66 -0.85
N ALA A 128 -5.02 0.56 -0.49
CA ALA A 128 -4.84 0.17 0.90
C ALA A 128 -4.13 1.26 1.72
N CYS A 129 -3.07 1.87 1.18
CA CYS A 129 -2.39 3.00 1.80
C CYS A 129 -3.31 4.22 1.97
N MET A 130 -4.07 4.57 0.94
CA MET A 130 -4.97 5.73 0.97
C MET A 130 -6.12 5.54 1.97
N THR A 131 -6.63 4.32 2.16
CA THR A 131 -7.59 4.01 3.22
C THR A 131 -7.03 4.32 4.61
N ILE A 132 -5.77 3.96 4.88
CA ILE A 132 -5.11 4.30 6.17
C ILE A 132 -5.02 5.82 6.35
N ILE A 133 -4.67 6.55 5.29
CA ILE A 133 -4.54 8.02 5.31
C ILE A 133 -5.93 8.68 5.49
N ALA A 134 -6.98 8.09 4.91
CA ALA A 134 -8.35 8.60 5.03
C ALA A 134 -8.85 8.55 6.48
N GLU A 135 -8.34 7.66 7.32
CA GLU A 135 -8.68 7.60 8.75
C GLU A 135 -7.91 8.62 9.60
N ARG A 136 -6.95 9.36 9.03
CA ARG A 136 -6.18 10.37 9.75
C ARG A 136 -6.90 11.72 9.77
N ASP A 137 -6.39 12.61 10.62
CA ASP A 137 -6.89 13.97 10.75
C ASP A 137 -6.81 14.73 9.42
N PHE A 138 -7.63 15.79 9.32
CA PHE A 138 -7.78 16.57 8.10
C PHE A 138 -6.45 17.10 7.54
N VAL A 139 -5.52 17.53 8.41
CA VAL A 139 -4.25 18.13 7.98
C VAL A 139 -3.38 17.07 7.32
N VAL A 140 -3.24 15.91 7.96
CA VAL A 140 -2.48 14.78 7.43
C VAL A 140 -3.11 14.24 6.14
N ARG A 141 -4.44 14.07 6.13
CA ARG A 141 -5.19 13.57 4.97
C ARG A 141 -4.99 14.50 3.78
N LYS A 142 -5.27 15.81 3.95
CA LYS A 142 -5.11 16.81 2.89
C LYS A 142 -3.70 16.79 2.32
N LYS A 143 -2.67 16.80 3.19
CA LYS A 143 -1.27 16.78 2.78
C LYS A 143 -0.96 15.63 1.81
N TRP A 144 -1.31 14.40 2.17
CA TRP A 144 -0.92 13.24 1.37
C TRP A 144 -1.81 13.02 0.14
N PHE A 145 -3.11 13.32 0.24
CA PHE A 145 -4.00 13.28 -0.93
C PHE A 145 -3.58 14.31 -1.99
N THR A 146 -3.26 15.54 -1.57
CA THR A 146 -2.73 16.56 -2.49
C THR A 146 -1.41 16.12 -3.12
N ALA A 147 -0.48 15.57 -2.34
CA ALA A 147 0.78 15.07 -2.89
C ALA A 147 0.60 13.97 -3.95
N VAL A 148 -0.34 13.03 -3.73
CA VAL A 148 -0.66 11.97 -4.69
C VAL A 148 -1.33 12.54 -5.94
N TYR A 149 -2.24 13.50 -5.79
CA TYR A 149 -2.89 14.19 -6.91
C TYR A 149 -1.88 14.94 -7.79
N GLU A 150 -1.00 15.75 -7.19
CA GLU A 150 0.01 16.52 -7.93
C GLU A 150 0.96 15.61 -8.72
N GLU A 151 1.33 14.47 -8.16
CA GLU A 151 2.22 13.53 -8.84
C GLU A 151 1.49 12.71 -9.92
N ALA A 152 0.20 12.44 -9.75
CA ALA A 152 -0.66 11.88 -10.79
C ALA A 152 -0.79 12.84 -11.98
N GLU A 153 -1.01 14.14 -11.70
CA GLU A 153 -1.08 15.19 -12.71
C GLU A 153 0.24 15.30 -13.49
N LYS A 154 1.39 15.31 -12.83
CA LYS A 154 2.70 15.29 -13.53
C LYS A 154 2.86 14.04 -14.40
N SER A 155 2.47 12.87 -13.90
CA SER A 155 2.53 11.61 -14.64
C SER A 155 1.67 11.65 -15.90
N PHE A 156 0.49 12.27 -15.82
CA PHE A 156 -0.42 12.46 -16.94
C PHE A 156 0.21 13.31 -18.05
N HIS A 157 0.87 14.42 -17.68
CA HIS A 157 1.55 15.32 -18.62
C HIS A 157 2.81 14.74 -19.27
N THR A 158 3.28 13.57 -18.84
CA THR A 158 4.44 12.91 -19.46
C THR A 158 4.10 12.33 -20.85
N ASN A 159 2.83 12.24 -21.23
CA ASN A 159 2.35 11.75 -22.55
C ASN A 159 2.86 10.35 -22.95
N SER A 160 3.29 9.53 -21.98
CA SER A 160 3.54 8.11 -22.18
C SER A 160 2.28 7.29 -21.90
N ILE A 161 2.12 6.15 -22.59
CA ILE A 161 0.95 5.28 -22.41
C ILE A 161 0.87 4.81 -20.95
N GLU A 162 1.99 4.44 -20.36
CA GLU A 162 2.10 3.99 -18.98
C GLU A 162 1.80 5.12 -18.00
N GLY A 163 2.31 6.33 -18.27
CA GLY A 163 2.11 7.50 -17.42
C GLY A 163 0.67 7.99 -17.41
N VAL A 164 0.02 8.00 -18.58
CA VAL A 164 -1.40 8.34 -18.75
C VAL A 164 -2.30 7.27 -18.13
N HIS A 165 -2.08 5.99 -18.45
CA HIS A 165 -2.87 4.92 -17.86
C HIS A 165 -2.74 4.88 -16.34
N GLY A 166 -1.50 4.93 -15.82
CA GLY A 166 -1.24 4.92 -14.39
C GLY A 166 -1.86 6.12 -13.66
N SER A 167 -1.75 7.33 -14.22
CA SER A 167 -2.35 8.53 -13.61
C SER A 167 -3.88 8.47 -13.58
N LEU A 168 -4.53 7.99 -14.64
CA LEU A 168 -5.98 7.82 -14.67
C LEU A 168 -6.48 6.81 -13.62
N LEU A 169 -5.74 5.71 -13.41
CA LEU A 169 -6.06 4.77 -12.34
C LEU A 169 -5.94 5.42 -10.95
N VAL A 170 -4.88 6.18 -10.70
CA VAL A 170 -4.72 6.91 -9.43
C VAL A 170 -5.85 7.91 -9.21
N MET A 171 -6.22 8.67 -10.25
CA MET A 171 -7.36 9.60 -10.17
C MET A 171 -8.67 8.86 -9.87
N GLY A 172 -8.89 7.70 -10.48
CA GLY A 172 -10.02 6.83 -10.18
C GLY A 172 -10.07 6.42 -8.70
N GLU A 173 -8.93 6.06 -8.11
CA GLU A 173 -8.84 5.76 -6.68
C GLU A 173 -9.15 6.97 -5.79
N LEU A 174 -8.57 8.14 -6.10
CA LEU A 174 -8.80 9.36 -5.33
C LEU A 174 -10.27 9.76 -5.30
N LEU A 175 -11.01 9.51 -6.39
CA LEU A 175 -12.44 9.79 -6.52
C LEU A 175 -13.33 8.71 -5.88
N SER A 176 -12.86 7.46 -5.84
CA SER A 176 -13.59 6.31 -5.29
C SER A 176 -13.59 6.28 -3.77
N LEU A 177 -12.56 6.86 -3.14
CA LEU A 177 -12.46 6.88 -1.67
C LEU A 177 -13.63 7.68 -1.06
N PRO A 178 -14.35 7.11 -0.08
CA PRO A 178 -15.55 7.73 0.47
C PRO A 178 -15.23 9.12 1.04
N ASN A 179 -15.84 10.11 0.37
CA ASN A 179 -15.87 11.54 0.67
C ASN A 179 -14.67 12.12 1.45
N ILE A 180 -13.75 12.72 0.69
CA ILE A 180 -12.90 13.84 1.11
C ILE A 180 -13.76 15.12 1.26
N ALA A 181 -15.07 15.00 1.48
CA ALA A 181 -15.86 16.14 1.91
C ALA A 181 -15.36 16.48 3.33
N PRO A 182 -14.87 17.70 3.59
CA PRO A 182 -14.86 18.17 4.95
C PRO A 182 -16.28 18.02 5.48
N ASP A 183 -16.42 17.64 6.75
CA ASP A 183 -17.66 17.82 7.50
C ASP A 183 -18.02 19.32 7.46
N ILE A 184 -18.58 19.78 6.35
CA ILE A 184 -19.36 21.00 6.31
C ILE A 184 -20.69 20.52 6.85
N PRO A 185 -21.07 20.91 8.10
CA PRO A 185 -22.38 20.56 8.60
C PRO A 185 -23.40 21.04 7.57
N ALA A 186 -24.30 20.14 7.14
CA ALA A 186 -25.28 20.41 6.09
C ALA A 186 -26.16 21.65 6.36
N SER A 187 -26.11 22.20 7.59
CA SER A 187 -26.72 23.47 7.98
C SER A 187 -25.98 24.72 7.50
N ALA A 188 -24.74 24.62 6.98
CA ALA A 188 -23.91 25.77 6.64
C ALA A 188 -23.91 26.13 5.14
N THR A 189 -24.37 25.25 4.24
CA THR A 189 -24.35 25.51 2.79
C THR A 189 -25.59 26.23 2.27
N LEU A 190 -26.75 26.09 2.93
CA LEU A 190 -27.98 26.74 2.47
C LEU A 190 -28.14 28.17 3.00
N SER A 191 -27.54 28.53 4.14
CA SER A 191 -27.69 29.86 4.74
C SER A 191 -26.77 30.92 4.11
N ALA A 192 -25.64 30.51 3.54
CA ALA A 192 -24.65 31.43 2.97
C ALA A 192 -24.89 31.77 1.48
N MET A 193 -25.85 31.11 0.81
CA MET A 193 -26.09 31.30 -0.63
C MET A 193 -27.26 32.24 -0.97
N TRP A 194 -27.93 32.86 0.02
CA TRP A 194 -29.00 33.84 -0.21
C TRP A 194 -28.83 35.20 0.51
N GLU A 195 -27.68 35.46 1.15
CA GLU A 195 -27.43 36.72 1.89
C GLU A 195 -26.37 37.67 1.28
N THR A 196 -26.07 37.57 -0.01
CA THR A 196 -25.38 38.64 -0.76
C THR A 196 -25.95 38.76 -2.15
#